data_AF-A0A1Y2T4Q5-F1
#
_entry.id   AF-A0A1Y2T4Q5-F1
#
_cell.length_a   1.000
_cell.length_b   1.000
_cell.length_c   1.000
_cell.angle_alpha   90.00
_cell.angle_beta   90.00
_cell.angle_gamma   90.00
#
_symmetry.space_group_name_H-M   'P 1'
#
loop_
_entity.id
_entity.type
_entity.pdbx_description
1 polymer ?
#
loop_
_entity_poly.entity_id
_entity_poly.type
_entity_poly.pdbx_seq_one_letter_code
_entity_poly.pdbx_strand_id
1 'polypeptide(L)'
;MAAISAAILSCVGAGDHVVCVDTAYGPARAFITGYLSRFGISATLVDGCDPAEWEAAVRPNTRLFYLESPSSGLMKLQDLAAVTALARRHGIATICDNSYATMLLQRPLELGVDLVVYSCSKYFGGHSDVLAGAVLGPAERIRRIGDAEQPLLGGIVGPFEAWLIGRGLRTLPLRLRQHQQSAGRVPSSWPATRGSPGSTTPAIRRTRSTDWPSGRCGGRRACSPSSWTPGT
;
A
#
# COMPACT_ATOMS: atom_id res chain seq x y z
N MET A 1 -0.01 -11.34 -4.23
CA MET A 1 -1.37 -11.76 -3.84
C MET A 1 -1.40 -12.56 -2.55
N ALA A 2 -0.62 -13.64 -2.38
CA ALA A 2 -0.67 -14.46 -1.15
C ALA A 2 -0.58 -13.65 0.17
N ALA A 3 0.37 -12.72 0.27
CA ALA A 3 0.50 -11.82 1.43
C ALA A 3 -0.74 -10.93 1.63
N ILE A 4 -1.29 -10.37 0.56
CA ILE A 4 -2.48 -9.50 0.57
C ILE A 4 -3.70 -10.30 1.02
N SER A 5 -3.95 -11.46 0.41
CA SER A 5 -5.12 -12.29 0.75
C SER A 5 -5.04 -12.80 2.18
N ALA A 6 -3.88 -13.27 2.64
CA ALA A 6 -3.71 -13.73 4.02
C ALA A 6 -3.89 -12.58 5.04
N ALA A 7 -3.34 -11.39 4.76
CA ALA A 7 -3.52 -10.23 5.62
C ALA A 7 -5.00 -9.80 5.68
N ILE A 8 -5.69 -9.74 4.55
CA ILE A 8 -7.11 -9.36 4.50
C ILE A 8 -7.96 -10.39 5.23
N LEU A 9 -7.84 -11.68 4.90
CA LEU A 9 -8.65 -12.74 5.49
C LEU A 9 -8.42 -12.89 7.00
N SER A 10 -7.23 -12.56 7.51
CA SER A 10 -6.99 -12.50 8.96
C SER A 10 -7.80 -11.41 9.70
N CYS A 11 -8.35 -10.44 8.97
CA CYS A 11 -9.07 -9.28 9.52
C CYS A 11 -10.58 -9.32 9.30
N VAL A 12 -11.10 -10.13 8.36
CA VAL A 12 -12.50 -10.08 7.94
C VAL A 12 -13.13 -11.46 7.86
N GLY A 13 -14.43 -11.53 8.13
CA GLY A 13 -15.27 -12.72 8.00
C GLY A 13 -16.60 -12.42 7.32
N ALA A 14 -17.46 -13.44 7.23
CA ALA A 14 -18.75 -13.30 6.57
C ALA A 14 -19.61 -12.18 7.16
N GLY A 15 -20.19 -11.34 6.28
CA GLY A 15 -21.01 -10.19 6.67
C GLY A 15 -20.22 -8.91 6.95
N ASP A 16 -18.89 -8.94 6.92
CA ASP A 16 -18.07 -7.75 7.13
C ASP A 16 -18.01 -6.83 5.90
N HIS A 17 -17.50 -5.63 6.13
CA HIS A 17 -17.32 -4.59 5.13
C HIS A 17 -15.86 -4.07 5.12
N VAL A 18 -15.34 -3.83 3.91
CA VAL A 18 -13.99 -3.29 3.64
C VAL A 18 -14.10 -1.94 2.95
N VAL A 19 -13.36 -0.93 3.42
CA VAL A 19 -13.14 0.31 2.65
C VAL A 19 -11.77 0.22 2.01
N CYS A 20 -11.71 0.38 0.68
CA CYS A 20 -10.49 0.20 -0.09
C CYS A 20 -10.24 1.41 -0.99
N VAL A 21 -8.99 1.85 -1.12
CA VAL A 21 -8.64 2.88 -2.11
C VAL A 21 -8.92 2.36 -3.53
N ASP A 22 -9.58 3.18 -4.35
CA ASP A 22 -10.02 2.82 -5.70
C ASP A 22 -8.85 2.55 -6.68
N THR A 23 -7.71 3.17 -6.38
CA THR A 23 -6.42 3.08 -7.10
C THR A 23 -5.50 1.99 -6.55
N ALA A 24 -5.99 1.12 -5.67
CA ALA A 24 -5.23 -0.05 -5.23
C ALA A 24 -4.84 -0.94 -6.41
N TYR A 25 -3.76 -1.70 -6.26
CA TYR A 25 -3.28 -2.68 -7.20
C TYR A 25 -4.44 -3.53 -7.74
N GLY A 26 -4.58 -3.59 -9.07
CA GLY A 26 -5.76 -4.14 -9.73
C GLY A 26 -6.23 -5.50 -9.19
N PRO A 27 -5.35 -6.51 -9.05
CA PRO A 27 -5.69 -7.79 -8.43
C PRO A 27 -6.11 -7.70 -6.95
N ALA A 28 -5.51 -6.80 -6.15
CA ALA A 28 -5.96 -6.58 -4.77
C ALA A 28 -7.36 -5.99 -4.74
N ARG A 29 -7.63 -4.98 -5.58
CA ARG A 29 -8.97 -4.40 -5.73
C ARG A 29 -9.99 -5.44 -6.20
N ALA A 30 -9.67 -6.23 -7.23
CA ALA A 30 -10.54 -7.28 -7.75
C ALA A 30 -10.82 -8.38 -6.71
N PHE A 31 -9.82 -8.72 -5.89
CA PHE A 31 -10.01 -9.62 -4.76
C PHE A 31 -11.01 -9.04 -3.74
N ILE A 32 -10.82 -7.78 -3.34
CA ILE A 32 -11.66 -7.10 -2.35
C ILE A 32 -13.10 -6.89 -2.84
N THR A 33 -13.29 -6.37 -4.06
CA THR A 33 -14.62 -6.01 -4.56
C THR A 33 -15.37 -7.16 -5.22
N GLY A 34 -14.64 -8.16 -5.74
CA GLY A 34 -15.20 -9.28 -6.48
C GLY A 34 -15.12 -10.58 -5.70
N TYR A 35 -13.91 -11.08 -5.47
CA TYR A 35 -13.73 -12.42 -4.91
C TYR A 35 -14.33 -12.58 -3.51
N LEU A 36 -14.16 -11.58 -2.63
CA LEU A 36 -14.66 -11.61 -1.26
C LEU A 36 -16.20 -11.60 -1.15
N SER A 37 -16.91 -11.12 -2.18
CA SER A 37 -18.39 -11.16 -2.22
C SER A 37 -18.94 -12.58 -2.11
N ARG A 38 -18.18 -13.59 -2.55
CA ARG A 38 -18.53 -15.02 -2.44
C ARG A 38 -18.64 -15.50 -0.99
N PHE A 39 -18.02 -14.79 -0.06
CA PHE A 39 -18.05 -15.06 1.38
C PHE A 39 -18.97 -14.08 2.13
N GLY A 40 -19.78 -13.30 1.41
CA GLY A 40 -20.67 -12.30 2.02
C GLY A 40 -19.94 -11.08 2.58
N ILE A 41 -18.69 -10.83 2.15
CA ILE A 41 -17.93 -9.64 2.51
C ILE A 41 -18.17 -8.57 1.44
N SER A 42 -18.59 -7.38 1.86
CA SER A 42 -18.86 -6.26 0.97
C SER A 42 -17.72 -5.24 0.97
N ALA A 43 -17.65 -4.39 -0.06
CA ALA A 43 -16.62 -3.35 -0.12
C ALA A 43 -17.16 -2.01 -0.63
N THR A 44 -16.57 -0.92 -0.13
CA THR A 44 -16.74 0.45 -0.66
C THR A 44 -15.39 0.95 -1.15
N LEU A 45 -15.37 1.55 -2.33
CA LEU A 45 -14.17 2.21 -2.87
C LEU A 45 -14.20 3.70 -2.57
N VAL A 46 -13.04 4.26 -2.21
CA VAL A 46 -12.82 5.71 -1.99
C VAL A 46 -11.64 6.20 -2.82
N ASP A 47 -11.62 7.47 -3.20
CA ASP A 47 -10.46 8.06 -3.91
C ASP A 47 -9.22 8.05 -3.00
N GLY A 48 -9.46 8.29 -1.70
CA GLY A 48 -8.54 8.02 -0.61
C GLY A 48 -7.64 9.19 -0.22
N CYS A 49 -7.64 10.29 -0.99
CA CYS A 49 -6.85 11.49 -0.70
C CYS A 49 -7.39 12.31 0.47
N ASP A 50 -8.71 12.28 0.70
CA ASP A 50 -9.38 13.01 1.79
C ASP A 50 -9.83 12.03 2.89
N PRO A 51 -9.34 12.15 4.14
CA PRO A 51 -9.80 11.35 5.27
C PRO A 51 -11.33 11.39 5.50
N ALA A 52 -12.01 12.46 5.08
CA ALA A 52 -13.47 12.55 5.20
C ALA A 52 -14.22 11.51 4.35
N GLU A 53 -13.64 11.08 3.22
CA GLU A 53 -14.23 10.02 2.39
C GLU A 53 -14.20 8.67 3.10
N TRP A 54 -13.12 8.39 3.84
CA TRP A 54 -12.99 7.18 4.64
C TRP A 54 -14.05 7.14 5.74
N GLU A 55 -14.28 8.27 6.42
CA GLU A 55 -15.29 8.40 7.46
C GLU A 55 -16.70 8.20 6.90
N ALA A 56 -17.02 8.84 5.78
CA ALA A 56 -18.31 8.70 5.10
C ALA A 56 -18.57 7.26 4.61
N ALA A 57 -17.51 6.49 4.31
CA ALA A 57 -17.63 5.10 3.89
C ALA A 57 -17.77 4.10 5.07
N VAL A 58 -17.62 4.54 6.32
CA VAL A 58 -17.77 3.67 7.49
C VAL A 58 -19.22 3.19 7.63
N ARG A 59 -19.36 1.88 7.82
CA ARG A 59 -20.60 1.17 8.17
C ARG A 59 -20.42 0.41 9.50
N PRO A 60 -21.50 0.05 10.21
CA PRO A 60 -21.41 -0.69 11.49
C PRO A 60 -20.63 -2.01 11.42
N ASN A 61 -20.66 -2.68 10.27
CA ASN A 61 -19.92 -3.91 9.98
C ASN A 61 -18.55 -3.69 9.30
N THR A 62 -18.03 -2.46 9.26
CA THR A 62 -16.70 -2.20 8.68
C THR A 62 -15.63 -2.78 9.59
N ARG A 63 -14.73 -3.58 9.04
CA ARG A 63 -13.64 -4.23 9.78
C ARG A 63 -12.26 -3.94 9.23
N LEU A 64 -12.16 -3.49 7.99
CA LEU A 64 -10.87 -3.25 7.35
C LEU A 64 -10.87 -1.99 6.50
N PHE A 65 -9.82 -1.18 6.67
CA PHE A 65 -9.37 -0.17 5.71
C PHE A 65 -8.14 -0.70 4.96
N TYR A 66 -8.22 -0.74 3.63
CA TYR A 66 -7.13 -1.14 2.75
C TYR A 66 -6.57 0.07 1.99
N LEU A 67 -5.35 0.46 2.33
CA LEU A 67 -4.63 1.62 1.80
C LEU A 67 -3.49 1.18 0.86
N GLU A 68 -3.08 2.08 -0.03
CA GLU A 68 -1.88 1.91 -0.87
C GLU A 68 -1.31 3.29 -1.22
N SER A 69 -0.24 3.69 -0.54
CA SER A 69 0.38 5.02 -0.65
C SER A 69 1.88 4.89 -0.92
N PRO A 70 2.41 5.35 -2.07
CA PRO A 70 1.68 5.79 -3.26
C PRO A 70 0.88 4.68 -3.94
N SER A 71 -0.26 5.01 -4.54
CA SER A 71 -1.14 4.03 -5.18
C SER A 71 -0.65 3.55 -6.55
N SER A 72 -1.00 2.31 -6.91
CA SER A 72 -0.64 1.71 -8.20
C SER A 72 -1.15 2.52 -9.40
N GLY A 73 -0.25 2.79 -10.34
CA GLY A 73 -0.56 3.45 -11.61
C GLY A 73 -0.67 4.97 -11.51
N LEU A 74 -1.47 5.49 -10.56
CA LEU A 74 -1.72 6.93 -10.41
C LEU A 74 -0.86 7.61 -9.33
N MET A 75 -0.18 6.83 -8.48
CA MET A 75 0.74 7.33 -7.43
C MET A 75 0.08 8.35 -6.50
N LYS A 76 -1.22 8.19 -6.21
CA LYS A 76 -1.93 9.05 -5.26
C LYS A 76 -1.40 8.77 -3.84
N LEU A 77 -1.32 9.81 -3.03
CA LEU A 77 -0.87 9.74 -1.65
C LEU A 77 -2.07 9.85 -0.71
N GLN A 78 -2.17 8.93 0.25
CA GLN A 78 -3.13 9.04 1.34
C GLN A 78 -2.46 9.54 2.62
N ASP A 79 -3.18 10.30 3.45
CA ASP A 79 -2.73 10.67 4.79
C ASP A 79 -2.90 9.46 5.73
N LEU A 80 -1.88 8.61 5.77
CA LEU A 80 -1.90 7.37 6.55
C LEU A 80 -2.18 7.62 8.03
N ALA A 81 -1.63 8.69 8.62
CA ALA A 81 -1.82 8.99 10.04
C ALA A 81 -3.26 9.44 10.35
N ALA A 82 -3.85 10.26 9.48
CA ALA A 82 -5.24 10.66 9.64
C ALA A 82 -6.21 9.47 9.48
N VAL A 83 -5.99 8.63 8.47
CA VAL A 83 -6.86 7.46 8.20
C VAL A 83 -6.71 6.39 9.29
N THR A 84 -5.51 6.13 9.80
CA THR A 84 -5.32 5.17 10.90
C THR A 84 -5.89 5.69 12.22
N ALA A 85 -5.80 7.00 12.48
CA ALA A 85 -6.44 7.61 13.64
C ALA A 85 -7.98 7.54 13.58
N LEU A 86 -8.56 7.64 12.39
CA LEU A 86 -9.99 7.38 12.17
C LEU A 86 -10.31 5.89 12.40
N ALA A 87 -9.58 4.98 11.76
CA ALA A 87 -9.79 3.54 11.89
C ALA A 87 -9.76 3.08 13.36
N ARG A 88 -8.79 3.58 14.13
CA ARG A 88 -8.66 3.26 15.56
C ARG A 88 -9.87 3.70 16.38
N ARG A 89 -10.48 4.85 16.08
CA ARG A 89 -11.70 5.33 16.76
C ARG A 89 -12.90 4.41 16.55
N HIS A 90 -12.94 3.69 15.44
CA HIS A 90 -14.00 2.75 15.10
C HIS A 90 -13.63 1.27 15.36
N GLY A 91 -12.43 0.98 15.88
CA GLY A 91 -11.95 -0.39 16.05
C GLY A 91 -11.73 -1.13 14.73
N ILE A 92 -11.47 -0.40 13.63
CA ILE A 92 -11.26 -0.93 12.29
C ILE A 92 -9.76 -1.25 12.09
N ALA A 93 -9.44 -2.43 11.55
CA ALA A 93 -8.08 -2.80 11.21
C ALA A 93 -7.59 -2.05 9.95
N THR A 94 -6.28 -1.85 9.85
CA THR A 94 -5.66 -1.17 8.70
C THR A 94 -4.60 -2.03 8.04
N ILE A 95 -4.68 -2.15 6.71
CA ILE A 95 -3.63 -2.74 5.87
C ILE A 95 -3.13 -1.67 4.92
N CYS A 96 -1.81 -1.47 4.83
CA CYS A 96 -1.21 -0.60 3.82
C CYS A 96 -0.30 -1.41 2.90
N ASP A 97 -0.56 -1.39 1.59
CA ASP A 97 0.44 -1.80 0.61
C ASP A 97 1.48 -0.69 0.46
N ASN A 98 2.70 -0.99 0.89
CA ASN A 98 3.83 -0.05 0.91
C ASN A 98 4.86 -0.39 -0.17
N SER A 99 4.46 -1.14 -1.20
CA SER A 99 5.38 -1.69 -2.20
C SER A 99 6.12 -0.61 -2.99
N TYR A 100 5.49 0.55 -3.26
CA TYR A 100 6.13 1.64 -4.02
C TYR A 100 7.09 2.46 -3.18
N ALA A 101 6.72 2.78 -1.94
CA ALA A 101 7.55 3.58 -1.06
C ALA A 101 8.73 2.78 -0.49
N THR A 102 8.55 1.48 -0.30
CA THR A 102 9.46 0.61 0.47
C THR A 102 9.60 1.06 1.94
N MET A 103 10.25 0.24 2.78
CA MET A 103 10.53 0.60 4.17
C MET A 103 11.56 1.73 4.34
N LEU A 104 12.27 2.09 3.27
CA LEU A 104 13.30 3.12 3.32
C LEU A 104 12.74 4.54 3.20
N LEU A 105 11.58 4.71 2.56
CA LEU A 105 10.99 6.04 2.32
C LEU A 105 9.68 6.26 3.08
N GLN A 106 8.99 5.19 3.48
CA GLN A 106 7.78 5.28 4.28
C GLN A 106 7.70 4.12 5.26
N ARG A 107 7.34 4.40 6.52
CA ARG A 107 7.19 3.42 7.59
C ARG A 107 5.75 3.42 8.12
N PRO A 108 4.79 2.77 7.44
CA PRO A 108 3.38 2.87 7.80
C PRO A 108 3.04 2.37 9.22
N LEU A 109 3.82 1.42 9.75
CA LEU A 109 3.67 0.94 11.14
C LEU A 109 3.86 2.09 12.15
N GLU A 110 4.83 2.98 11.91
CA GLU A 110 5.07 4.16 12.75
C GLU A 110 3.93 5.20 12.61
N LEU A 111 3.19 5.14 11.50
CA LEU A 111 2.01 5.98 11.23
C LEU A 111 0.69 5.33 11.70
N GLY A 112 0.78 4.24 12.46
CA GLY A 112 -0.37 3.60 13.09
C GLY A 112 -1.08 2.54 12.24
N VAL A 113 -0.51 2.13 11.10
CA VAL A 113 -1.03 1.00 10.32
C VAL A 113 -0.80 -0.31 11.08
N ASP A 114 -1.79 -1.19 11.10
CA ASP A 114 -1.70 -2.48 11.81
C ASP A 114 -0.87 -3.52 11.07
N LEU A 115 -1.02 -3.59 9.75
CA LEU A 115 -0.35 -4.55 8.88
C LEU A 115 0.15 -3.85 7.61
N VAL A 116 1.39 -4.12 7.23
CA VAL A 116 1.99 -3.62 6.00
C VAL A 116 2.27 -4.77 5.07
N VAL A 117 1.79 -4.68 3.83
CA VAL A 117 2.05 -5.67 2.79
C VAL A 117 3.04 -5.14 1.77
N TYR A 118 3.89 -6.03 1.29
CA TYR A 118 4.86 -5.74 0.24
C TYR A 118 4.77 -6.78 -0.88
N SER A 119 4.82 -6.31 -2.12
CA SER A 119 5.24 -7.12 -3.25
C SER A 119 6.77 -7.15 -3.28
N CYS A 120 7.34 -8.25 -2.77
CA CYS A 120 8.78 -8.46 -2.80
C CYS A 120 9.31 -8.61 -4.23
N SER A 121 8.46 -8.97 -5.19
CA SER A 121 8.79 -9.01 -6.62
C SER A 121 9.23 -7.66 -7.20
N LYS A 122 8.89 -6.54 -6.54
CA LYS A 122 9.23 -5.18 -6.99
C LYS A 122 10.63 -4.79 -6.48
N TYR A 123 10.72 -3.76 -5.64
CA TYR A 123 12.01 -3.20 -5.23
C TYR A 123 12.87 -4.15 -4.38
N PHE A 124 12.25 -5.04 -3.58
CA PHE A 124 13.01 -5.91 -2.66
C PHE A 124 13.84 -6.95 -3.43
N GLY A 125 13.21 -7.71 -4.32
CA GLY A 125 13.89 -8.57 -5.28
C GLY A 125 14.73 -7.73 -6.23
N GLY A 126 14.11 -6.76 -6.91
CA GLY A 126 14.81 -5.69 -7.65
C GLY A 126 15.55 -6.12 -8.91
N HIS A 127 15.50 -7.41 -9.28
CA HIS A 127 16.21 -8.00 -10.42
C HIS A 127 15.29 -8.76 -11.37
N SER A 128 13.96 -8.61 -11.21
CA SER A 128 12.94 -9.23 -12.08
C SER A 128 13.02 -10.76 -12.17
N ASP A 129 13.50 -11.41 -11.12
CA ASP A 129 13.83 -12.84 -11.07
C ASP A 129 13.12 -13.60 -9.92
N VAL A 130 12.25 -12.92 -9.15
CA VAL A 130 11.56 -13.50 -8.00
C VAL A 130 10.12 -13.02 -7.87
N LEU A 131 9.22 -13.93 -7.55
CA LEU A 131 7.84 -13.63 -7.19
C LEU A 131 7.59 -13.96 -5.72
N ALA A 132 7.34 -12.93 -4.90
CA ALA A 132 7.06 -13.11 -3.48
C ALA A 132 6.30 -11.93 -2.90
N GLY A 133 5.72 -12.14 -1.71
CA GLY A 133 5.15 -11.08 -0.90
C GLY A 133 5.51 -11.24 0.57
N ALA A 134 5.42 -10.16 1.33
CA ALA A 134 5.64 -10.15 2.76
C ALA A 134 4.53 -9.39 3.48
N VAL A 135 4.22 -9.81 4.71
CA VAL A 135 3.35 -9.10 5.64
C VAL A 135 4.18 -8.75 6.87
N LEU A 136 4.18 -7.49 7.28
CA LEU A 136 4.85 -6.99 8.48
C LEU A 136 3.80 -6.40 9.42
N GLY A 137 4.01 -6.57 10.73
CA GLY A 137 3.12 -6.06 11.75
C GLY A 137 3.50 -6.58 13.13
N PRO A 138 2.68 -6.31 14.16
CA PRO A 138 2.88 -6.84 15.50
C PRO A 138 3.01 -8.37 15.50
N ALA A 139 3.94 -8.88 16.32
CA ALA A 139 4.24 -10.31 16.39
C ALA A 139 2.99 -11.19 16.54
N GLU A 140 2.04 -10.76 17.38
CA GLU A 140 0.79 -11.49 17.59
C GLU A 140 -0.07 -11.61 16.33
N ARG A 141 -0.18 -10.53 15.55
CA ARG A 141 -0.95 -10.55 14.29
C ARG A 141 -0.24 -11.41 13.23
N ILE A 142 1.09 -11.34 13.14
CA ILE A 142 1.86 -12.16 12.20
C ILE A 142 1.77 -13.64 12.58
N ARG A 143 1.85 -13.98 13.86
CA ARG A 143 1.66 -15.34 14.34
C ARG A 143 0.28 -15.87 13.97
N ARG A 144 -0.79 -15.08 14.21
CA ARG A 144 -2.15 -15.46 13.81
C ARG A 144 -2.26 -15.74 12.31
N ILE A 145 -1.63 -14.93 11.46
CA ILE A 145 -1.59 -15.17 10.01
C ILE A 145 -0.84 -16.48 9.70
N GLY A 146 0.31 -16.72 10.35
CA GLY A 146 1.11 -17.92 10.18
C GLY A 146 0.43 -19.21 10.65
N ASP A 147 -0.40 -19.12 11.69
CA ASP A 147 -1.08 -20.28 12.29
C ASP A 147 -2.43 -20.58 11.64
N ALA A 148 -3.17 -19.56 11.20
CA ALA A 148 -4.53 -19.71 10.68
C ALA A 148 -4.64 -19.57 9.15
N GLU A 149 -4.03 -18.54 8.57
CA GLU A 149 -4.25 -18.21 7.14
C GLU A 149 -3.22 -18.87 6.23
N GLN A 150 -1.94 -18.78 6.58
CA GLN A 150 -0.85 -19.29 5.76
C GLN A 150 -0.94 -20.81 5.50
N PRO A 151 -1.28 -21.67 6.47
CA PRO A 151 -1.39 -23.11 6.24
C PRO A 151 -2.57 -23.47 5.35
N LEU A 152 -3.68 -22.72 5.43
CA LEU A 152 -4.87 -22.94 4.61
C LEU A 152 -4.70 -22.45 3.17
N LEU A 153 -4.02 -21.31 2.99
CA LEU A 153 -3.84 -20.67 1.68
C LEU A 153 -2.59 -21.15 0.94
N GLY A 154 -1.65 -21.82 1.64
CA GLY A 154 -0.40 -22.33 1.05
C GLY A 154 0.58 -21.25 0.61
N GLY A 155 0.44 -20.02 1.12
CA GLY A 155 1.25 -18.86 0.75
C GLY A 155 2.66 -18.87 1.35
N ILE A 156 3.50 -19.82 0.94
CA ILE A 156 4.85 -20.04 1.47
C ILE A 156 5.89 -19.67 0.41
N VAL A 157 6.89 -18.88 0.79
CA VAL A 157 8.02 -18.55 -0.08
C VAL A 157 9.04 -19.68 -0.04
N GLY A 158 9.55 -20.10 -1.20
CA GLY A 158 10.62 -21.08 -1.26
C GLY A 158 11.94 -20.53 -0.71
N PRO A 159 12.84 -21.39 -0.19
CA PRO A 159 14.10 -20.94 0.40
C PRO A 159 15.02 -20.24 -0.61
N PHE A 160 14.98 -20.64 -1.88
CA PHE A 160 15.78 -20.01 -2.93
C PHE A 160 15.26 -18.60 -3.27
N GLU A 161 13.94 -18.43 -3.38
CA GLU A 161 13.29 -17.14 -3.57
C GLU A 161 13.56 -16.21 -2.38
N ALA A 162 13.50 -16.74 -1.15
CA ALA A 162 13.87 -15.99 0.05
C ALA A 162 15.33 -15.53 0.00
N TRP A 163 16.25 -16.38 -0.46
CA TRP A 163 17.65 -16.01 -0.67
C TRP A 163 17.81 -14.93 -1.75
N LEU A 164 17.10 -15.02 -2.88
CA LEU A 164 17.11 -14.00 -3.94
C LEU A 164 16.63 -12.64 -3.42
N ILE A 165 15.58 -12.62 -2.61
CA ILE A 165 15.10 -11.40 -1.95
C ILE A 165 16.18 -10.85 -1.02
N GLY A 166 16.79 -11.70 -0.18
CA GLY A 166 17.89 -11.32 0.71
C GLY A 166 19.09 -10.73 -0.05
N ARG A 167 19.44 -11.31 -1.20
CA ARG A 167 20.44 -10.77 -2.13
C ARG A 167 20.03 -9.39 -2.66
N GLY A 168 18.79 -9.23 -3.11
CA GLY A 168 18.24 -7.98 -3.62
C GLY A 168 18.26 -6.85 -2.59
N LEU A 169 17.91 -7.14 -1.34
CA LEU A 169 17.86 -6.17 -0.25
C LEU A 169 19.20 -5.50 0.04
N ARG A 170 20.34 -6.20 -0.16
CA ARG A 170 21.69 -5.63 0.08
C ARG A 170 21.99 -4.40 -0.77
N THR A 171 21.41 -4.30 -1.96
CA THR A 171 21.62 -3.17 -2.89
C THR A 171 20.42 -2.23 -2.96
N LEU A 172 19.34 -2.48 -2.19
CA LEU A 172 18.12 -1.68 -2.24
C LEU A 172 18.37 -0.18 -2.00
N PRO A 173 19.13 0.28 -0.99
CA PRO A 173 19.35 1.71 -0.79
C PRO A 173 20.01 2.40 -1.99
N LEU A 174 20.97 1.73 -2.64
CA LEU A 174 21.67 2.25 -3.81
C LEU A 174 20.75 2.28 -5.04
N ARG A 175 20.05 1.17 -5.30
CA ARG A 175 19.09 1.08 -6.43
C ARG A 175 17.97 2.10 -6.28
N LEU A 176 17.40 2.25 -5.08
CA LEU A 176 16.30 3.17 -4.84
C LEU A 176 16.72 4.63 -5.04
N ARG A 177 17.90 5.02 -4.56
CA ARG A 177 18.48 6.35 -4.85
C ARG A 177 18.66 6.56 -6.35
N GLN A 178 19.19 5.57 -7.07
CA GLN A 178 19.35 5.66 -8.52
C GLN A 178 17.99 5.75 -9.23
N HIS A 179 16.98 4.98 -8.80
CA HIS A 179 15.62 5.07 -9.35
C HIS A 179 15.06 6.48 -9.19
N GLN A 180 15.17 7.09 -8.00
CA GLN A 180 14.70 8.47 -7.77
C GLN A 180 15.42 9.48 -8.67
N GLN A 181 16.75 9.37 -8.80
CA GLN A 181 17.55 10.26 -9.65
C GLN A 181 17.20 10.11 -11.14
N SER A 182 17.11 8.87 -11.63
CA SER A 182 16.75 8.59 -13.02
C SER A 182 15.33 9.06 -13.32
N ALA A 183 14.38 8.79 -12.42
CA ALA A 183 12.98 9.16 -12.60
C ALA A 183 12.80 10.69 -12.63
N GLY A 184 13.56 11.44 -11.82
CA GLY A 184 13.57 12.91 -11.86
C GLY A 184 14.21 13.52 -13.11
N ARG A 185 14.85 12.71 -13.97
CA ARG A 185 15.37 13.13 -15.28
C ARG A 185 14.43 12.80 -16.44
N VAL A 186 13.42 11.96 -16.21
CA VAL A 186 12.41 11.65 -17.22
C VAL A 186 11.56 12.90 -17.45
N PRO A 187 11.53 13.47 -18.67
CA PRO A 187 10.72 14.65 -18.95
C PRO A 187 9.25 14.35 -18.72
N SER A 188 8.49 15.31 -18.17
CA SER A 188 7.03 15.18 -18.06
C SER A 188 6.34 15.08 -19.42
N SER A 189 7.01 15.49 -20.49
CA SER A 189 6.56 15.34 -21.88
C SER A 189 6.83 13.95 -22.47
N TRP A 190 7.50 13.05 -21.74
CA TRP A 190 7.71 11.68 -22.19
C TRP A 190 6.35 10.97 -22.29
N PRO A 191 5.97 10.46 -23.47
CA PRO A 191 4.66 9.86 -23.63
C PRO A 191 4.56 8.63 -22.73
N ALA A 192 3.64 8.67 -21.75
CA ALA A 192 3.20 7.48 -21.06
C ALA A 192 2.74 6.49 -22.15
N THR A 193 3.30 5.29 -22.15
CA THR A 193 3.04 4.27 -23.18
C THR A 193 1.55 4.17 -23.48
N ARG A 194 1.20 4.33 -24.76
CA ARG A 194 -0.18 4.28 -25.29
C ARG A 194 -0.79 2.90 -25.00
N GLY A 195 -1.43 2.75 -23.85
CA GLY A 195 -2.06 1.48 -23.47
C GLY A 195 -3.15 1.60 -22.41
N SER A 196 -3.38 2.78 -21.82
CA SER A 196 -4.43 2.98 -20.83
C SER A 196 -4.91 4.43 -20.90
N PRO A 197 -6.19 4.70 -21.23
CA PRO A 197 -6.73 6.05 -21.11
C PRO A 197 -6.69 6.44 -19.62
N GLY A 198 -5.90 7.47 -19.28
CA GLY A 198 -5.82 8.04 -17.92
C GLY A 198 -4.48 7.90 -17.19
N SER A 199 -3.45 7.28 -17.77
CA SER A 199 -2.12 7.24 -17.15
C SER A 199 -1.39 8.58 -17.29
N THR A 200 -1.68 9.50 -16.36
CA THR A 200 -0.77 10.61 -16.11
C THR A 200 0.41 10.06 -15.31
N THR A 201 1.60 9.97 -15.91
CA THR A 201 2.82 9.92 -15.11
C THR A 201 2.81 11.22 -14.31
N PRO A 202 2.70 11.19 -12.96
CA PRO A 202 2.83 12.41 -12.20
C PRO A 202 4.18 13.01 -12.61
N ALA A 203 4.22 14.30 -12.91
CA ALA A 203 5.50 14.97 -12.97
C ALA A 203 6.21 14.62 -11.66
N ILE A 204 7.28 13.82 -11.74
CA ILE A 204 8.18 13.56 -10.61
C ILE A 204 8.93 14.89 -10.43
N ARG A 205 8.19 15.87 -9.93
CA ARG A 205 8.66 17.20 -9.58
C ARG A 205 9.57 16.94 -8.41
N ARG A 206 10.88 16.91 -8.66
CA ARG A 206 11.99 16.66 -7.70
C ARG A 206 11.48 16.47 -6.26
N THR A 207 10.90 15.31 -5.95
CA THR A 207 10.61 14.98 -4.56
C THR A 207 11.98 14.64 -3.99
N ARG A 208 12.55 15.59 -3.23
CA ARG A 208 13.76 15.34 -2.47
C ARG A 208 13.45 14.18 -1.52
N SER A 209 14.47 13.46 -1.06
CA SER A 209 14.30 12.42 -0.04
C SER A 209 13.59 12.94 1.24
N THR A 210 13.55 14.26 1.42
CA THR A 210 12.85 14.99 2.50
C THR A 210 11.35 15.23 2.26
N ASP A 211 10.84 14.99 1.04
CA ASP A 211 9.45 15.29 0.66
C ASP A 211 8.52 14.07 0.84
N TRP A 212 9.06 12.96 1.35
CA TRP A 212 8.25 11.85 1.85
C TRP A 212 7.67 12.26 3.20
N PRO A 213 6.33 12.32 3.34
CA PRO A 213 5.72 12.99 4.48
C PRO A 213 6.03 12.25 5.78
N SER A 214 6.59 12.98 6.75
CA SER A 214 6.57 12.66 8.18
C SER A 214 5.19 12.94 8.83
N GLY A 215 4.11 12.87 8.05
CA GLY A 215 2.73 12.98 8.53
C GLY A 215 2.28 14.40 8.89
N ARG A 216 1.79 15.15 7.89
CA ARG A 216 0.80 16.24 8.07
C ARG A 216 0.35 16.79 6.73
N CYS A 217 -0.93 16.62 6.38
CA CYS A 217 -1.57 17.32 5.27
C CYS A 217 -2.61 18.32 5.82
N GLY A 218 -2.36 19.62 5.65
CA GLY A 218 -3.28 20.67 6.07
C GLY A 218 -4.32 21.01 5.01
N GLY A 219 -5.59 20.64 5.26
CA GLY A 219 -6.80 21.35 4.83
C GLY A 219 -7.10 21.56 3.33
N ARG A 220 -8.18 20.90 2.88
CA ARG A 220 -9.10 21.26 1.77
C ARG A 220 -8.48 22.05 0.59
N ARG A 221 -7.67 21.37 -0.20
CA ARG A 221 -7.46 21.61 -1.64
C ARG A 221 -6.72 20.40 -2.17
N ALA A 222 -7.10 19.89 -3.35
CA ALA A 222 -6.38 18.82 -4.02
C ALA A 222 -4.88 19.13 -3.97
N CYS A 223 -4.11 18.29 -3.28
CA CYS A 223 -2.73 18.60 -2.91
C CYS A 223 -1.85 18.55 -4.15
N SER A 224 -1.74 19.69 -4.83
CA SER A 224 -0.64 19.95 -5.74
C SER A 224 0.67 19.89 -4.93
N PRO A 225 1.76 19.29 -5.44
CA PRO A 225 3.04 19.17 -4.74
C PRO A 225 3.67 20.48 -4.24
N SER A 226 3.12 21.65 -4.60
CA SER A 226 3.58 22.97 -4.16
C SER A 226 3.13 23.42 -2.77
N SER A 227 2.23 22.71 -2.09
CA SER A 227 1.73 23.09 -0.75
C SER A 227 2.51 22.47 0.42
N TRP A 228 3.62 21.80 0.15
CA TRP A 228 4.41 21.09 1.16
C TRP A 228 5.63 21.91 1.58
N THR A 229 5.63 22.41 2.83
CA THR A 229 6.80 23.02 3.46
C THR A 229 7.49 22.00 4.37
N PRO A 230 8.80 21.75 4.23
CA PRO A 230 9.52 20.84 5.11
C PRO A 230 9.58 21.41 6.53
N GLY A 231 9.19 20.59 7.52
CA GLY A 231 9.49 20.85 8.92
C GLY A 231 10.99 20.73 9.15
N THR A 232 11.55 21.73 9.84
CA THR A 232 12.95 21.85 10.26
C THR A 232 13.45 20.66 11.04
#